data_AF-A0A3M6QA54-F1
#
_entry.id   AF-A0A3M6QA54-F1
#
_cell.length_a   1.000
_cell.length_b   1.000
_cell.length_c   1.000
_cell.angle_alpha   90.00
_cell.angle_beta   90.00
_cell.angle_gamma   90.00
#
_symmetry.space_group_name_H-M   'P 1'
#
loop_
_entity.id
_entity.type
_entity.pdbx_description
1 polymer ?
#
loop_
_entity_poly.entity_id
_entity_poly.type
_entity_poly.pdbx_seq_one_letter_code
_entity_poly.pdbx_strand_id
1 'polypeptide(L)'
;MSDTPSADALFAHLAEVFESRKPHRGGDPAHSYVARLLADGKAPDAFLKKIGEEAAELVMAVKDAQYALATAEANGTGPHCAEAAQSRAALVYEVADVWFHTLVALSHFNLSGADVIHELARREGLSGLAEKAARANNP
;
A
#
# COMPACT_ATOMS: atom_id res chain seq x y z
N MET A 1 -17.79 1.47 21.00
CA MET A 1 -16.52 0.80 20.64
C MET A 1 -16.61 0.57 19.14
N SER A 2 -15.74 1.17 18.33
CA SER A 2 -15.74 0.91 16.90
C SER A 2 -15.11 -0.46 16.66
N ASP A 3 -15.86 -1.43 16.17
CA ASP A 3 -15.32 -2.71 15.73
C ASP A 3 -14.50 -2.46 14.46
N THR A 4 -13.18 -2.33 14.63
CA THR A 4 -12.26 -2.27 13.49
C THR A 4 -12.34 -3.60 12.76
N PRO A 5 -12.63 -3.63 11.45
CA PRO A 5 -12.65 -4.88 10.69
C PRO A 5 -11.27 -5.54 10.73
N SER A 6 -11.23 -6.87 10.71
CA SER A 6 -9.97 -7.59 10.56
C SER A 6 -9.31 -7.23 9.22
N ALA A 7 -7.98 -7.36 9.13
CA ALA A 7 -7.26 -7.13 7.89
C ALA A 7 -7.82 -7.98 6.74
N ASP A 8 -8.14 -9.25 7.01
CA ASP A 8 -8.73 -10.16 6.03
C ASP A 8 -10.09 -9.66 5.54
N ALA A 9 -10.97 -9.24 6.46
CA ALA A 9 -12.29 -8.71 6.11
C ALA A 9 -12.18 -7.42 5.30
N LEU A 10 -11.23 -6.55 5.64
CA LEU A 10 -10.96 -5.33 4.89
C LEU A 10 -10.46 -5.62 3.48
N PHE A 11 -9.47 -6.52 3.32
CA PHE A 11 -8.94 -6.86 1.99
C PHE A 11 -9.96 -7.58 1.12
N ALA A 12 -10.79 -8.46 1.70
CA ALA A 12 -11.90 -9.08 0.99
C ALA A 12 -12.91 -8.03 0.50
N HIS A 13 -13.30 -7.11 1.38
CA HIS A 13 -14.21 -6.02 1.02
C HIS A 13 -13.63 -5.11 -0.07
N LEU A 14 -12.35 -4.75 0.02
CA LEU A 14 -11.67 -3.95 -1.01
C LEU A 14 -11.63 -4.69 -2.36
N ALA A 15 -11.40 -6.01 -2.37
CA ALA A 15 -11.43 -6.80 -3.59
C ALA A 15 -12.82 -6.78 -4.25
N GLU A 16 -13.90 -6.93 -3.47
CA GLU A 16 -15.28 -6.83 -3.95
C GLU A 16 -15.58 -5.43 -4.50
N VAL A 17 -15.17 -4.39 -3.79
CA VAL A 17 -15.34 -3.01 -4.22
C VAL A 17 -14.63 -2.79 -5.55
N PHE A 18 -13.34 -3.14 -5.66
CA PHE A 18 -12.57 -2.93 -6.89
C PHE A 18 -13.12 -3.73 -8.08
N GLU A 19 -13.52 -4.98 -7.86
CA GLU A 19 -14.21 -5.79 -8.88
C GLU A 19 -15.47 -5.08 -9.39
N SER A 20 -16.30 -4.55 -8.48
CA SER A 20 -17.53 -3.82 -8.85
C SER A 20 -17.28 -2.50 -9.60
N ARG A 21 -16.03 -2.00 -9.62
CA ARG A 21 -15.64 -0.78 -10.34
C ARG A 21 -14.97 -1.05 -11.68
N LYS A 22 -14.77 -2.31 -12.07
CA LYS A 22 -14.25 -2.64 -13.39
C LYS A 22 -15.23 -2.21 -14.49
N PRO A 23 -14.75 -1.81 -15.69
CA PRO A 23 -15.62 -1.36 -16.79
C PRO A 23 -16.68 -2.41 -17.17
N HIS A 24 -16.28 -3.67 -17.31
CA HIS A 24 -17.19 -4.77 -17.66
C HIS A 24 -18.18 -5.16 -16.55
N ARG A 25 -18.02 -4.60 -15.34
CA ARG A 25 -18.96 -4.74 -14.20
C ARG A 25 -19.86 -3.52 -14.02
N GLY A 26 -19.80 -2.54 -14.93
CA GLY A 26 -20.61 -1.33 -14.87
C GLY A 26 -20.03 -0.24 -13.97
N GLY A 27 -18.73 -0.29 -13.66
CA GLY A 27 -18.06 0.80 -12.94
C GLY A 27 -18.12 2.10 -13.74
N ASP A 28 -18.59 3.19 -13.09
CA ASP A 28 -18.74 4.50 -13.71
C ASP A 28 -17.57 5.44 -13.37
N PRO A 29 -16.69 5.78 -14.33
CA PRO A 29 -15.57 6.70 -14.14
C PRO A 29 -16.00 8.12 -13.72
N ALA A 30 -17.24 8.55 -13.99
CA ALA A 30 -17.71 9.87 -13.61
C ALA A 30 -17.94 9.99 -12.09
N HIS A 31 -18.29 8.88 -11.43
CA HIS A 31 -18.71 8.87 -10.02
C HIS A 31 -17.79 8.04 -9.11
N SER A 32 -16.84 7.28 -9.65
CA SER A 32 -15.91 6.47 -8.87
C SER A 32 -14.46 6.70 -9.26
N TYR A 33 -13.62 7.04 -8.27
CA TYR A 33 -12.18 7.18 -8.46
C TYR A 33 -11.54 5.89 -8.99
N VAL A 34 -11.85 4.75 -8.38
CA VAL A 34 -11.32 3.44 -8.81
C VAL A 34 -11.79 3.09 -10.22
N ALA A 35 -13.06 3.33 -10.56
CA ALA A 35 -13.55 3.09 -11.92
C ALA A 35 -12.79 3.96 -12.95
N ARG A 36 -12.42 5.18 -12.56
CA ARG A 36 -11.62 6.11 -13.36
C ARG A 36 -10.19 5.61 -13.60
N LEU A 37 -9.58 4.98 -12.60
CA LEU A 37 -8.27 4.34 -12.73
C LEU A 37 -8.32 3.06 -13.59
N LEU A 38 -9.42 2.30 -13.49
CA LEU A 38 -9.61 1.03 -14.21
C LEU A 38 -10.25 1.20 -15.61
N ALA A 39 -10.62 2.42 -16.00
CA ALA A 39 -11.33 2.69 -17.25
C ALA A 39 -10.53 2.28 -18.50
N ASP A 40 -11.24 1.82 -19.53
CA ASP A 40 -10.64 1.50 -20.83
C ASP A 40 -9.93 2.71 -21.43
N GLY A 41 -8.71 2.50 -21.95
CA GLY A 41 -7.86 3.57 -22.47
C GLY A 41 -7.20 4.46 -21.40
N LYS A 42 -7.39 4.16 -20.10
CA LYS A 42 -6.66 4.78 -18.98
C LYS A 42 -5.79 3.77 -18.25
N ALA A 43 -6.30 2.55 -18.03
CA ALA A 43 -5.51 1.45 -17.51
C ALA A 43 -4.52 0.93 -18.58
N PRO A 44 -3.30 0.54 -18.22
CA PRO A 44 -2.75 0.50 -16.85
C PRO A 44 -2.11 1.82 -16.38
N ASP A 45 -1.80 2.74 -17.30
CA ASP A 45 -0.98 3.93 -17.04
C ASP A 45 -1.51 4.81 -15.90
N ALA A 46 -2.83 4.93 -15.76
CA ALA A 46 -3.45 5.76 -14.73
C ALA A 46 -3.09 5.31 -13.30
N PHE A 47 -3.21 4.02 -12.98
CA PHE A 47 -2.83 3.53 -11.65
C PHE A 47 -1.32 3.38 -11.51
N LEU A 48 -0.58 3.11 -12.59
CA LEU A 48 0.89 3.07 -12.56
C LEU A 48 1.50 4.43 -12.22
N LYS A 49 0.94 5.52 -12.78
CA LYS A 49 1.34 6.88 -12.43
C LYS A 49 1.16 7.16 -10.94
N LYS A 50 0.00 6.76 -10.39
CA LYS A 50 -0.28 6.92 -8.95
C LYS A 50 0.66 6.10 -8.09
N ILE A 51 0.92 4.84 -8.43
CA ILE A 51 1.92 4.03 -7.70
C ILE A 51 3.28 4.73 -7.67
N GLY A 52 3.72 5.30 -8.81
CA GLY A 52 4.99 6.04 -8.87
C GLY A 52 5.00 7.32 -8.04
N GLU A 53 3.89 8.08 -8.06
CA GLU A 53 3.68 9.28 -7.25
C GLU A 53 3.72 8.95 -5.75
N GLU A 54 2.88 8.01 -5.29
CA GLU A 54 2.79 7.71 -3.85
C GLU A 54 4.07 7.04 -3.34
N ALA A 55 4.79 6.30 -4.18
CA ALA A 55 6.10 5.77 -3.82
C ALA A 55 7.12 6.88 -3.57
N ALA A 56 7.09 7.95 -4.37
CA ALA A 56 7.94 9.12 -4.15
C ALA A 56 7.49 9.91 -2.90
N GLU A 57 6.19 10.09 -2.70
CA GLU A 57 5.64 10.75 -1.51
C GLU A 57 5.98 9.97 -0.22
N LEU A 58 5.90 8.64 -0.25
CA LEU A 58 6.35 7.78 0.84
C LEU A 58 7.83 7.98 1.17
N VAL A 59 8.70 8.07 0.15
CA VAL A 59 10.14 8.36 0.38
C VAL A 59 10.33 9.67 1.13
N MET A 60 9.57 10.71 0.75
CA MET A 60 9.62 12.01 1.43
C MET A 60 9.05 11.93 2.85
N ALA A 61 7.90 11.29 3.04
CA ALA A 61 7.27 11.14 4.35
C ALA A 61 8.15 10.40 5.36
N VAL A 62 8.92 9.40 4.90
CA VAL A 62 9.93 8.71 5.74
C VAL A 62 11.02 9.68 6.18
N LYS A 63 11.52 10.54 5.28
CA LYS A 63 12.55 11.54 5.61
C LYS A 63 12.03 12.59 6.57
N ASP A 64 10.80 13.06 6.36
CA ASP A 64 10.17 14.07 7.22
C ASP A 64 9.91 13.50 8.63
N ALA A 65 9.42 12.27 8.73
CA ALA A 65 9.26 11.59 10.01
C ALA A 65 10.60 11.39 10.74
N GLN A 66 11.66 11.02 10.02
CA GLN A 66 13.00 10.92 10.58
C GLN A 66 13.49 12.26 11.14
N TYR A 67 13.34 13.34 10.38
CA TYR A 67 13.74 14.68 10.80
C TYR A 67 12.95 15.16 12.02
N ALA A 68 11.62 15.03 11.99
CA ALA A 68 10.76 15.45 13.08
C ALA A 68 11.10 14.72 14.39
N LEU A 69 11.39 13.41 14.33
CA LEU A 69 11.81 12.63 15.50
C LEU A 69 13.16 13.11 16.06
N ALA A 70 14.15 13.37 15.18
CA ALA A 70 15.45 13.88 15.61
C ALA A 70 15.34 15.27 16.26
N THR A 71 14.49 16.15 15.70
CA THR A 71 14.21 17.46 16.28
C THR A 71 13.51 17.34 17.64
N ALA A 72 12.56 16.42 17.79
CA ALA A 72 11.85 16.20 19.04
C ALA A 72 12.78 15.66 20.15
N GLU A 73 13.75 14.81 19.79
CA GLU A 73 14.79 14.35 20.71
C GLU A 73 15.72 15.50 21.12
N ALA A 74 16.23 16.27 20.17
CA ALA A 74 17.10 17.42 20.44
C ALA A 74 16.43 18.49 21.32
N ASN A 75 15.12 18.65 21.21
CA ASN A 75 14.33 19.59 22.00
C ASN A 75 13.79 19.02 23.32
N GLY A 76 14.03 17.73 23.61
CA GLY A 76 13.50 17.07 24.80
C GLY A 76 11.97 16.96 24.86
N THR A 77 11.27 17.14 23.73
CA THR A 77 9.80 17.03 23.65
C THR A 77 9.32 15.60 23.44
N GLY A 78 10.22 14.72 22.96
CA GLY A 78 9.96 13.30 22.76
C GLY A 78 9.03 13.02 21.56
N PRO A 79 8.82 11.74 21.22
CA PRO A 79 8.17 11.32 19.97
C PRO A 79 6.64 11.59 19.92
N HIS A 80 6.08 12.11 21.01
CA HIS A 80 4.65 12.41 21.14
C HIS A 80 4.32 13.88 20.93
N CYS A 81 5.31 14.73 20.63
CA CYS A 81 5.04 16.11 20.24
C CYS A 81 4.20 16.16 18.96
N ALA A 82 3.47 17.25 18.76
CA ALA A 82 2.50 17.36 17.68
C ALA A 82 3.14 17.15 16.30
N GLU A 83 4.31 17.72 16.08
CA GLU A 83 5.06 17.63 14.83
C GLU A 83 5.49 16.19 14.53
N ALA A 84 6.10 15.50 15.51
CA ALA A 84 6.52 14.11 15.34
C ALA A 84 5.33 13.16 15.15
N ALA A 85 4.23 13.39 15.86
CA ALA A 85 3.00 12.62 15.69
C ALA A 85 2.40 12.83 14.29
N GLN A 86 2.37 14.07 13.80
CA GLN A 86 1.86 14.42 12.47
C GLN A 86 2.69 13.77 11.36
N SER A 87 4.02 13.88 11.40
CA SER A 87 4.88 13.27 10.37
C SER A 87 4.78 11.74 10.35
N ARG A 88 4.61 11.10 11.52
CA ARG A 88 4.36 9.64 11.59
C ARG A 88 3.00 9.25 11.04
N ALA A 89 1.97 10.07 11.24
CA ALA A 89 0.66 9.85 10.64
C ALA A 89 0.72 10.00 9.11
N ALA A 90 1.42 11.01 8.61
CA ALA A 90 1.66 11.19 7.17
C ALA A 90 2.39 9.99 6.56
N LEU A 91 3.41 9.45 7.24
CA LEU A 91 4.07 8.22 6.78
C LEU A 91 3.09 7.05 6.62
N VAL A 92 2.23 6.80 7.62
CA VAL A 92 1.22 5.73 7.52
C VAL A 92 0.24 5.99 6.38
N TYR A 93 -0.15 7.25 6.19
CA TYR A 93 -1.03 7.67 5.09
C TYR A 93 -0.42 7.33 3.72
N GLU A 94 0.85 7.68 3.48
CA GLU A 94 1.51 7.39 2.21
C GLU A 94 1.72 5.89 1.97
N VAL A 95 2.04 5.12 3.03
CA VAL A 95 2.10 3.64 2.92
C VAL A 95 0.74 3.09 2.50
N ALA A 96 -0.35 3.59 3.11
CA ALA A 96 -1.69 3.16 2.76
C ALA A 96 -2.04 3.50 1.32
N ASP A 97 -1.60 4.64 0.79
CA ASP A 97 -1.90 5.07 -0.57
C ASP A 97 -1.13 4.24 -1.63
N VAL A 98 0.14 3.92 -1.34
CA VAL A 98 0.92 2.96 -2.15
C VAL A 98 0.20 1.60 -2.18
N TRP A 99 -0.24 1.10 -1.03
CA TRP A 99 -0.96 -0.18 -0.95
C TRP A 99 -2.29 -0.12 -1.70
N PHE A 100 -3.06 0.94 -1.53
CA PHE A 100 -4.34 1.13 -2.20
C PHE A 100 -4.19 1.05 -3.72
N HIS A 101 -3.30 1.85 -4.31
CA HIS A 101 -3.08 1.85 -5.75
C HIS A 101 -2.49 0.54 -6.27
N THR A 102 -1.66 -0.14 -5.46
CA THR A 102 -1.17 -1.49 -5.77
C THR A 102 -2.31 -2.52 -5.81
N LEU A 103 -3.26 -2.45 -4.87
CA LEU A 103 -4.43 -3.34 -4.86
C LEU A 103 -5.37 -3.06 -6.05
N VAL A 104 -5.51 -1.80 -6.47
CA VAL A 104 -6.23 -1.46 -7.71
C VAL A 104 -5.54 -2.09 -8.92
N ALA A 105 -4.20 -2.02 -8.99
CA ALA A 105 -3.44 -2.66 -10.06
C ALA A 105 -3.62 -4.19 -10.06
N LEU A 106 -3.59 -4.84 -8.88
CA LEU A 106 -3.86 -6.28 -8.76
C LEU A 106 -5.26 -6.62 -9.27
N SER A 107 -6.27 -5.84 -8.88
CA SER A 107 -7.65 -6.04 -9.33
C SER A 107 -7.74 -6.02 -10.85
N HIS A 108 -7.06 -5.09 -11.54
CA HIS A 108 -7.01 -5.06 -13.01
C HIS A 108 -6.56 -6.41 -13.63
N PHE A 109 -5.61 -7.10 -12.99
CA PHE A 109 -5.12 -8.42 -13.41
C PHE A 109 -5.88 -9.60 -12.81
N ASN A 110 -7.07 -9.37 -12.23
CA ASN A 110 -7.89 -10.38 -11.54
C ASN A 110 -7.17 -11.03 -10.35
N LEU A 111 -6.31 -10.27 -9.69
CA LEU A 111 -5.66 -10.61 -8.43
C LEU A 111 -6.22 -9.72 -7.31
N SER A 112 -5.87 -10.05 -6.08
CA SER A 112 -6.36 -9.40 -4.87
C SER A 112 -5.28 -9.26 -3.81
N GLY A 113 -5.60 -8.57 -2.71
CA GLY A 113 -4.73 -8.53 -1.54
C GLY A 113 -4.43 -9.92 -0.96
N ALA A 114 -5.37 -10.87 -1.08
CA ALA A 114 -5.17 -12.23 -0.60
C ALA A 114 -3.99 -12.93 -1.30
N ASP A 115 -3.79 -12.68 -2.60
CA ASP A 115 -2.66 -13.23 -3.35
C ASP A 115 -1.32 -12.69 -2.83
N VAL A 116 -1.27 -11.42 -2.44
CA VAL A 116 -0.09 -10.81 -1.81
C VAL A 116 0.15 -11.40 -0.42
N ILE A 117 -0.89 -11.54 0.40
CA ILE A 117 -0.77 -12.14 1.73
C ILE A 117 -0.27 -13.59 1.65
N HIS A 118 -0.78 -14.38 0.71
CA HIS A 118 -0.28 -15.75 0.48
C HIS A 118 1.20 -15.75 0.08
N GLU A 119 1.63 -14.84 -0.79
CA GLU A 119 3.05 -14.73 -1.15
C GLU A 119 3.92 -14.28 0.03
N LEU A 120 3.44 -13.35 0.86
CA LEU A 120 4.15 -12.93 2.07
C LEU A 120 4.26 -14.06 3.09
N ALA A 121 3.20 -14.84 3.32
CA ALA A 121 3.22 -16.02 4.19
C ALA A 121 4.21 -17.08 3.67
N ARG A 122 4.26 -17.30 2.35
CA ARG A 122 5.26 -18.18 1.73
C ARG A 122 6.69 -17.68 1.98
N ARG A 123 6.92 -16.36 1.93
CA ARG A 123 8.23 -15.74 2.18
C ARG A 123 8.63 -15.73 3.64
N GLU A 124 7.69 -15.60 4.57
CA GLU A 124 7.96 -15.67 6.01
C GLU A 124 8.66 -16.98 6.39
N GLY A 125 8.25 -18.10 5.78
CA GLY A 125 8.86 -19.41 5.96
C GLY A 125 10.22 -19.63 5.28
N LEU A 126 10.67 -18.70 4.43
CA LEU A 126 11.93 -18.77 3.70
C LEU A 126 12.80 -17.58 4.09
N SER A 127 13.62 -17.72 5.12
CA SER A 127 14.59 -16.66 5.42
C SER A 127 15.46 -16.42 4.17
N GLY A 128 15.63 -15.14 3.77
CA GLY A 128 16.50 -14.77 2.65
C GLY A 128 17.95 -15.24 2.83
N LEU A 129 18.36 -15.58 4.07
CA LEU A 129 19.63 -16.23 4.39
C LEU A 129 19.65 -17.71 3.98
N ALA A 130 18.56 -18.45 4.20
CA ALA A 130 18.43 -19.84 3.78
C ALA A 130 18.36 -19.97 2.25
N GLU A 131 17.66 -19.08 1.56
CA GLU A 131 17.61 -19.04 0.09
C GLU A 131 18.97 -18.67 -0.53
N LYS A 132 19.70 -17.73 0.09
CA LYS A 132 21.07 -17.37 -0.34
C LYS A 132 22.08 -18.49 -0.07
N ALA A 133 21.94 -19.20 1.04
CA ALA A 133 22.75 -20.39 1.36
C ALA A 133 22.44 -21.57 0.43
N ALA A 134 21.17 -21.79 0.07
CA ALA A 134 20.76 -22.83 -0.88
C ALA A 134 21.32 -22.60 -2.29
N ARG A 135 21.40 -21.34 -2.74
CA ARG A 135 22.04 -20.96 -4.01
C ARG A 135 23.57 -21.11 -3.99
N ALA A 136 24.21 -21.00 -2.83
CA ALA A 136 25.66 -21.22 -2.69
C ALA A 136 26.03 -22.71 -2.70
N ASN A 137 25.10 -23.59 -2.30
CA ASN A 137 25.32 -25.03 -2.20
C ASN A 137 24.87 -25.83 -3.43
N ASN A 138 24.27 -25.18 -4.44
CA ASN A 138 23.91 -25.82 -5.70
C ASN A 138 24.35 -24.91 -6.86
N PRO A 139 25.60 -25.05 -7.34
CA PRO A 139 26.16 -24.22 -8.43
C PRO A 139 25.52 -24.51 -9.79
#